data_AF-A0A1F3T4U5-F1
#
_entry.id   AF-A0A1F3T4U5-F1
#
_cell.length_a   1.000
_cell.length_b   1.000
_cell.length_c   1.000
_cell.angle_alpha   90.00
_cell.angle_beta   90.00
_cell.angle_gamma   90.00
#
_symmetry.space_group_name_H-M   'P 1'
#
loop_
_entity.id
_entity.type
_entity.pdbx_description
1 polymer ?
#
loop_
_entity_poly.entity_id
_entity_poly.type
_entity_poly.pdbx_seq_one_letter_code
_entity_poly.pdbx_strand_id
1 'polypeptide(L)'
;MKKVLSTIFLTMAIFIPEINANQTIDASILKLDYLRPSNFSGPAGSVIFDEVKILRNDMMMILENDDDVFDSEIFIRNKFLGFKGKYHSFGFIVDSESMLGEVNEANLSNALLNIDDQRLNFSADQMKLDILKAALEFNNSRLFCLKDQLLVVESDNLLFGCLNNANFAPNTQKTDALVKIEVRGDDASQNIFLEGLLESFEMTADSIVLKTQSSNIKLVDKEISTDEFQFICPKSYIVPPFDSQKIVTECFDNARMVNEEKQSVGLRFKLKVEEDELDFNSRLKSVSMDKLLLRVLSIDNEFKFDAMTGKSDAVTLDCNKYLNLSGEIFPEFMKACANNLHLAKNVWAFQDTEFDMRYFFNLNQAVTSADKINITLTSFQKVNSKNYPNAEIEKGTLTAFGIHADCRNDNSLDQLALSKFFNNCFKSGKITVDSVVDSKQKDLVKIYKSYDGVMENFDQFASFDPVSLVKDQRAIAKNVLITFNNNVVTLTSKFYFMMGYKDIMLSGPIKFDEATSEIEMEIKKVKLPVPFVGRSTWFASKMLKKFLSSGTIRVVKKKIYIKIGRL
;
A
#
# COMPACT_ATOMS: atom_id res chain seq x y z
N MET A 1 10.07 10.01 15.56
CA MET A 1 11.13 9.09 16.04
C MET A 1 12.48 9.74 16.39
N LYS A 2 12.68 11.07 16.16
CA LYS A 2 13.96 11.79 16.32
C LYS A 2 14.71 11.38 17.60
N LYS A 3 14.16 11.63 18.78
CA LYS A 3 14.89 11.47 20.06
C LYS A 3 14.44 10.25 20.87
N VAL A 4 13.76 9.34 20.22
CA VAL A 4 12.98 8.28 20.86
C VAL A 4 13.89 7.18 21.40
N LEU A 5 14.85 6.75 20.57
CA LEU A 5 15.80 5.68 20.89
C LEU A 5 16.94 6.15 21.81
N SER A 6 17.43 7.38 21.65
CA SER A 6 18.41 7.98 22.57
C SER A 6 17.84 8.23 23.96
N THR A 7 16.54 8.49 24.07
CA THR A 7 15.89 8.87 25.33
C THR A 7 15.40 7.67 26.15
N ILE A 8 15.12 6.51 25.52
CA ILE A 8 14.95 5.24 26.26
C ILE A 8 16.19 4.91 27.10
N PHE A 9 17.38 5.16 26.54
CA PHE A 9 18.64 5.00 27.28
C PHE A 9 18.91 6.16 28.26
N LEU A 10 18.27 7.31 28.08
CA LEU A 10 18.47 8.50 28.92
C LEU A 10 17.69 8.45 30.23
N THR A 11 16.50 7.83 30.28
CA THR A 11 15.83 7.53 31.57
C THR A 11 16.70 6.64 32.45
N MET A 12 17.61 5.85 31.86
CA MET A 12 18.63 5.08 32.57
C MET A 12 19.88 5.93 32.85
N ALA A 13 20.30 6.78 31.92
CA ALA A 13 21.47 7.66 32.07
C ALA A 13 21.35 8.71 33.19
N ILE A 14 20.14 9.07 33.61
CA ILE A 14 19.91 9.95 34.79
C ILE A 14 20.51 9.33 36.08
N PHE A 15 20.73 8.00 36.10
CA PHE A 15 21.30 7.26 37.23
C PHE A 15 22.72 6.73 36.98
N ILE A 16 23.39 7.12 35.89
CA ILE A 16 24.73 6.63 35.55
C ILE A 16 25.77 7.71 35.91
N PRO A 17 26.32 7.73 37.14
CA PRO A 17 27.60 8.41 37.37
C PRO A 17 28.67 7.74 36.49
N GLU A 18 29.77 8.45 36.15
CA GLU A 18 30.89 7.89 35.39
C GLU A 18 31.28 6.47 35.88
N ILE A 19 30.88 5.45 35.13
CA ILE A 19 31.13 4.04 35.46
C ILE A 19 32.56 3.72 35.03
N ASN A 20 33.47 3.68 36.00
CA ASN A 20 34.81 3.15 35.77
C ASN A 20 34.77 1.65 35.46
N ALA A 21 35.72 1.15 34.67
CA ALA A 21 35.89 -0.27 34.39
C ALA A 21 35.83 -1.12 35.68
N ASN A 22 34.99 -2.17 35.67
CA ASN A 22 34.62 -3.05 36.80
C ASN A 22 33.64 -2.46 37.84
N GLN A 23 32.69 -1.64 37.42
CA GLN A 23 31.56 -1.25 38.25
C GLN A 23 30.26 -1.87 37.73
N THR A 24 29.45 -2.42 38.65
CA THR A 24 28.11 -2.92 38.38
C THR A 24 27.09 -2.10 39.16
N ILE A 25 25.97 -1.76 38.53
CA ILE A 25 24.83 -1.08 39.15
C ILE A 25 23.60 -1.95 38.94
N ASP A 26 22.96 -2.35 40.03
CA ASP A 26 21.64 -2.98 40.01
C ASP A 26 20.64 -2.04 40.69
N ALA A 27 19.54 -1.71 40.02
CA ALA A 27 18.49 -0.88 40.59
C ALA A 27 17.10 -1.50 40.33
N SER A 28 16.30 -1.59 41.38
CA SER A 28 14.89 -1.94 41.35
C SER A 28 14.07 -0.67 41.54
N ILE A 29 13.46 -0.17 40.47
CA ILE A 29 12.68 1.06 40.46
C ILE A 29 11.20 0.68 40.44
N LEU A 30 10.49 0.90 41.54
CA LEU A 30 9.06 0.62 41.62
C LEU A 30 8.27 1.56 40.72
N LYS A 31 8.64 2.84 40.73
CA LYS A 31 7.89 3.88 40.03
C LYS A 31 8.76 5.07 39.63
N LEU A 32 8.59 5.54 38.41
CA LEU A 32 9.02 6.86 37.97
C LEU A 32 7.82 7.51 37.30
N ASP A 33 7.37 8.66 37.80
CA ASP A 33 6.42 9.52 37.10
C ASP A 33 7.12 10.84 36.84
N TYR A 34 7.22 11.24 35.59
CA TYR A 34 7.75 12.54 35.20
C TYR A 34 6.77 13.22 34.26
N LEU A 35 6.47 14.48 34.55
CA LEU A 35 5.72 15.38 33.68
C LEU A 35 6.37 16.75 33.72
N ARG A 36 6.82 17.21 32.56
CA ARG A 36 7.52 18.48 32.41
C ARG A 36 6.57 19.65 32.72
N PRO A 37 6.92 20.53 33.70
CA PRO A 37 6.19 21.77 33.94
C PRO A 37 6.18 22.67 32.70
N SER A 38 5.06 23.34 32.45
CA SER A 38 4.91 24.28 31.32
C SER A 38 5.94 25.41 31.31
N ASN A 39 6.39 25.85 32.49
CA ASN A 39 7.38 26.91 32.65
C ASN A 39 8.83 26.40 32.76
N PHE A 40 9.07 25.10 32.52
CA PHE A 40 10.39 24.46 32.63
C PHE A 40 11.09 24.67 33.99
N SER A 41 10.28 24.89 35.03
CA SER A 41 10.72 25.14 36.40
C SER A 41 9.60 24.74 37.34
N GLY A 42 9.88 23.91 38.34
CA GLY A 42 8.86 23.42 39.25
C GLY A 42 8.98 21.93 39.59
N PRO A 43 8.07 21.43 40.45
CA PRO A 43 7.87 19.99 40.64
C PRO A 43 7.48 19.34 39.31
N ALA A 44 8.15 18.24 38.98
CA ALA A 44 8.05 17.55 37.70
C ALA A 44 7.69 16.07 37.86
N GLY A 45 7.31 15.60 39.05
CA GLY A 45 6.85 14.24 39.29
C GLY A 45 7.53 13.58 40.50
N SER A 46 7.66 12.25 40.50
CA SER A 46 8.27 11.51 41.61
C SER A 46 9.02 10.27 41.14
N VAL A 47 9.96 9.82 41.97
CA VAL A 47 10.67 8.54 41.80
C VAL A 47 10.63 7.75 43.11
N ILE A 48 10.36 6.46 43.00
CA ILE A 48 10.32 5.47 44.06
C ILE A 48 11.12 4.27 43.59
N PHE A 49 12.17 3.92 44.32
CA PHE A 49 12.93 2.70 44.12
C PHE A 49 12.77 1.79 45.32
N ASP A 50 12.96 0.49 45.13
CA ASP A 50 12.99 -0.52 46.18
C ASP A 50 14.42 -0.70 46.68
N GLU A 51 15.36 -0.90 45.76
CA GLU A 51 16.76 -1.13 46.09
C GLU A 51 17.70 -0.57 45.00
N VAL A 52 18.85 -0.04 45.40
CA VAL A 52 19.97 0.26 44.52
C VAL A 52 21.25 -0.36 45.08
N LYS A 53 21.90 -1.22 44.31
CA LYS A 53 23.21 -1.81 44.59
C LYS A 53 24.25 -1.25 43.64
N ILE A 54 25.35 -0.75 44.20
CA ILE A 54 26.53 -0.33 43.44
C ILE A 54 27.69 -1.20 43.90
N LEU A 55 28.25 -1.96 42.97
CA LEU A 55 29.40 -2.83 43.18
C LEU A 55 30.59 -2.27 42.42
N ARG A 56 31.70 -2.06 43.12
CA ARG A 56 33.02 -1.71 42.59
C ARG A 56 34.03 -2.67 43.18
N ASN A 57 35.19 -2.81 42.54
CA ASN A 57 36.27 -3.71 42.99
C ASN A 57 36.65 -3.54 44.47
N ASP A 58 36.49 -2.35 45.03
CA ASP A 58 36.87 -1.97 46.39
C ASP A 58 35.68 -1.55 47.27
N MET A 59 34.45 -1.56 46.75
CA MET A 59 33.29 -1.00 47.44
C MET A 59 31.99 -1.69 47.04
N MET A 60 31.17 -2.01 48.04
CA MET A 60 29.78 -2.43 47.85
C MET A 60 28.89 -1.43 48.61
N MET A 61 27.97 -0.80 47.90
CA MET A 61 26.92 0.03 48.46
C MET A 61 25.58 -0.63 48.16
N ILE A 62 24.77 -0.84 49.18
CA ILE A 62 23.39 -1.32 49.06
C ILE A 62 22.51 -0.25 49.72
N LEU A 63 21.55 0.25 48.97
CA LEU A 63 20.59 1.25 49.41
C LEU A 63 19.19 0.65 49.27
N GLU A 64 18.64 0.19 50.38
CA GLU A 64 17.25 -0.28 50.49
C GLU A 64 16.36 0.89 50.87
N ASN A 65 15.22 1.03 50.20
CA ASN A 65 14.23 2.09 50.47
C ASN A 65 13.12 1.61 51.41
N ASP A 66 13.53 1.04 52.55
CA ASP A 66 12.59 0.69 53.61
C ASP A 66 11.94 1.95 54.20
N ASP A 67 10.66 1.85 54.57
CA ASP A 67 9.85 2.93 55.15
C ASP A 67 9.71 4.20 54.27
N ASP A 68 9.84 4.07 52.94
CA ASP A 68 9.66 5.14 51.95
C ASP A 68 10.59 6.37 52.20
N VAL A 69 11.77 6.14 52.78
CA VAL A 69 12.71 7.21 53.17
C VAL A 69 13.26 7.97 51.96
N PHE A 70 13.50 7.25 50.87
CA PHE A 70 14.09 7.74 49.62
C PHE A 70 13.08 8.13 48.55
N ASP A 71 11.79 8.00 48.83
CA ASP A 71 10.72 8.52 47.99
C ASP A 71 10.94 10.00 47.73
N SER A 72 11.11 10.35 46.47
CA SER A 72 11.61 11.68 46.10
C SER A 72 10.69 12.34 45.08
N GLU A 73 10.32 13.59 45.36
CA GLU A 73 9.73 14.51 44.38
C GLU A 73 10.84 14.98 43.42
N ILE A 74 10.56 14.89 42.12
CA ILE A 74 11.44 15.39 41.06
C ILE A 74 11.15 16.89 40.91
N PHE A 75 12.19 17.72 40.86
CA PHE A 75 12.06 19.14 40.58
C PHE A 75 13.02 19.54 39.47
N ILE A 76 12.57 20.35 38.50
CA ILE A 76 13.44 20.87 37.45
C ILE A 76 13.58 22.38 37.54
N ARG A 77 14.74 22.90 37.11
CA ARG A 77 14.98 24.31 36.74
C ARG A 77 15.85 24.33 35.49
N ASN A 78 16.01 25.49 34.87
CA ASN A 78 16.92 25.64 33.74
C ASN A 78 18.31 25.06 34.08
N LYS A 79 18.74 24.02 33.35
CA LYS A 79 19.99 23.26 33.57
C LYS A 79 20.13 22.57 34.95
N PHE A 80 19.03 22.25 35.62
CA PHE A 80 19.07 21.60 36.93
C PHE A 80 17.96 20.57 37.09
N LEU A 81 18.33 19.37 37.54
CA LEU A 81 17.42 18.29 37.92
C LEU A 81 17.65 17.96 39.40
N GLY A 82 16.62 18.06 40.21
CA GLY A 82 16.67 17.80 41.65
C GLY A 82 15.71 16.70 42.08
N PHE A 83 16.04 16.07 43.19
CA PHE A 83 15.27 15.04 43.86
C PHE A 83 15.18 15.40 45.33
N LYS A 84 13.96 15.53 45.84
CA LYS A 84 13.69 15.95 47.21
C LYS A 84 12.84 14.90 47.90
N GLY A 85 13.43 14.20 48.87
CA GLY A 85 12.69 13.31 49.75
C GLY A 85 12.49 13.92 51.14
N LYS A 86 12.08 13.07 52.09
CA LYS A 86 11.71 13.50 53.44
C LYS A 86 12.90 14.03 54.24
N TYR A 87 14.07 13.42 54.07
CA TYR A 87 15.29 13.72 54.85
C TYR A 87 16.50 14.10 53.99
N HIS A 88 16.35 14.11 52.68
CA HIS A 88 17.43 14.38 51.73
C HIS A 88 16.95 15.26 50.57
N SER A 89 17.91 15.95 49.97
CA SER A 89 17.71 16.70 48.75
C SER A 89 19.02 16.68 47.99
N PHE A 90 19.02 16.16 46.77
CA PHE A 90 20.17 16.17 45.89
C PHE A 90 19.76 16.70 44.52
N GLY A 91 20.74 17.11 43.73
CA GLY A 91 20.48 17.59 42.38
C GLY A 91 21.74 17.70 41.56
N PHE A 92 21.52 17.74 40.26
CA PHE A 92 22.56 17.66 39.25
C PHE A 92 22.43 18.86 38.31
N ILE A 93 23.59 19.41 37.92
CA ILE A 93 23.64 20.35 36.81
C ILE A 93 23.52 19.55 35.53
N VAL A 94 22.58 19.94 34.69
CA VAL A 94 22.26 19.27 33.45
C VAL A 94 22.80 20.12 32.30
N ASP A 95 23.57 19.52 31.39
CA ASP A 95 24.12 20.25 30.25
C ASP A 95 23.00 20.86 29.39
N SER A 96 23.30 21.99 28.75
CA SER A 96 22.52 22.60 27.66
C SER A 96 22.16 21.61 26.55
N GLU A 97 23.02 20.64 26.29
CA GLU A 97 22.80 19.60 25.27
C GLU A 97 21.99 18.40 25.78
N SER A 98 21.58 18.41 27.06
CA SER A 98 20.77 17.33 27.63
C SER A 98 19.39 17.24 26.99
N MET A 99 18.98 16.00 26.73
CA MET A 99 17.66 15.71 26.19
C MET A 99 16.53 15.87 27.21
N LEU A 100 16.83 16.14 28.49
CA LEU A 100 15.81 16.42 29.52
C LEU A 100 14.89 17.58 29.10
N GLY A 101 15.42 18.54 28.34
CA GLY A 101 14.64 19.65 27.76
C GLY A 101 13.56 19.21 26.76
N GLU A 102 13.60 17.98 26.30
CA GLU A 102 12.78 17.47 25.21
C GLU A 102 11.75 16.42 25.66
N VAL A 103 11.94 15.88 26.87
CA VAL A 103 11.02 14.93 27.51
C VAL A 103 9.82 15.71 28.06
N ASN A 104 8.63 15.38 27.57
CA ASN A 104 7.38 15.90 28.10
C ASN A 104 6.91 15.05 29.28
N GLU A 105 6.97 13.73 29.13
CA GLU A 105 6.46 12.76 30.09
C GLU A 105 7.36 11.52 30.09
N ALA A 106 7.61 10.93 31.24
CA ALA A 106 8.25 9.62 31.33
C ALA A 106 7.66 8.85 32.51
N ASN A 107 7.10 7.67 32.25
CA ASN A 107 6.53 6.81 33.28
C ASN A 107 7.20 5.43 33.24
N LEU A 108 7.63 4.92 34.39
CA LEU A 108 8.13 3.57 34.55
C LEU A 108 7.42 2.89 35.72
N SER A 109 7.14 1.60 35.59
CA SER A 109 6.66 0.76 36.70
C SER A 109 7.41 -0.56 36.78
N ASN A 110 7.74 -0.96 38.01
CA ASN A 110 8.43 -2.21 38.34
C ASN A 110 9.61 -2.48 37.40
N ALA A 111 10.51 -1.50 37.28
CA ALA A 111 11.66 -1.60 36.42
C ALA A 111 12.86 -2.20 37.17
N LEU A 112 13.59 -3.07 36.49
CA LEU A 112 14.88 -3.60 36.92
C LEU A 112 15.93 -3.10 35.94
N LEU A 113 16.98 -2.48 36.46
CA LEU A 113 18.13 -1.99 35.70
C LEU A 113 19.38 -2.70 36.21
N ASN A 114 20.12 -3.34 35.32
CA ASN A 114 21.41 -3.95 35.59
C ASN A 114 22.40 -3.39 34.55
N ILE A 115 23.46 -2.74 35.04
CA ILE A 115 24.52 -2.19 34.20
C ILE A 115 25.84 -2.78 34.70
N ASP A 116 26.64 -3.33 33.79
CA ASP A 116 28.01 -3.75 34.07
C ASP A 116 28.99 -3.17 33.03
N ASP A 117 30.23 -3.64 33.04
CA ASP A 117 31.29 -3.16 32.16
C ASP A 117 31.08 -3.52 30.68
N GLN A 118 30.18 -4.46 30.36
CA GLN A 118 29.95 -5.00 29.03
C GLN A 118 28.54 -4.79 28.50
N ARG A 119 27.54 -4.63 29.38
CA ARG A 119 26.14 -4.62 28.98
C ARG A 119 25.26 -3.75 29.87
N LEU A 120 24.11 -3.41 29.33
CA LEU A 120 22.96 -2.90 30.05
C LEU A 120 21.78 -3.83 29.79
N ASN A 121 21.13 -4.25 30.86
CA ASN A 121 19.88 -4.98 30.84
C ASN A 121 18.85 -4.18 31.62
N PHE A 122 17.70 -3.93 31.01
CA PHE A 122 16.60 -3.22 31.61
C PHE A 122 15.31 -3.98 31.34
N SER A 123 14.43 -4.08 32.32
CA SER A 123 13.10 -4.65 32.12
C SER A 123 12.08 -3.86 32.91
N ALA A 124 10.87 -3.67 32.38
CA ALA A 124 9.80 -2.98 33.09
C ALA A 124 8.43 -3.61 32.78
N ASP A 125 7.50 -3.52 33.73
CA ASP A 125 6.10 -3.87 33.47
C ASP A 125 5.45 -2.84 32.55
N GLN A 126 5.78 -1.56 32.74
CA GLN A 126 5.37 -0.47 31.85
C GLN A 126 6.51 0.53 31.71
N MET A 127 6.72 0.97 30.47
CA MET A 127 7.57 2.10 30.13
C MET A 127 6.83 2.99 29.15
N LYS A 128 6.62 4.26 29.54
CA LYS A 128 6.11 5.30 28.65
C LYS A 128 7.11 6.43 28.57
N LEU A 129 7.31 6.95 27.38
CA LEU A 129 8.17 8.09 27.13
C LEU A 129 7.53 8.99 26.07
N ASP A 130 7.15 10.20 26.45
CA ASP A 130 6.65 11.24 25.56
C ASP A 130 7.72 12.30 25.37
N ILE A 131 8.06 12.56 24.11
CA ILE A 131 8.92 13.65 23.68
C ILE A 131 8.18 14.52 22.66
N LEU A 132 8.69 15.72 22.38
CA LEU A 132 8.02 16.71 21.50
C LEU A 132 7.39 16.15 20.21
N LYS A 133 8.09 15.27 19.48
CA LYS A 133 7.63 14.74 18.18
C LYS A 133 7.29 13.25 18.17
N ALA A 134 7.23 12.60 19.33
CA ALA A 134 6.92 11.17 19.40
C ALA A 134 6.57 10.72 20.81
N ALA A 135 5.80 9.66 20.91
CA ALA A 135 5.64 8.92 22.15
C ALA A 135 5.92 7.44 21.93
N LEU A 136 6.43 6.80 22.97
CA LEU A 136 6.59 5.36 23.05
C LEU A 136 5.89 4.86 24.29
N GLU A 137 5.29 3.69 24.16
CA GLU A 137 4.82 2.90 25.27
C GLU A 137 5.20 1.45 25.02
N PHE A 138 5.86 0.83 25.99
CA PHE A 138 6.15 -0.59 26.01
C PHE A 138 5.59 -1.19 27.28
N ASN A 139 4.91 -2.32 27.15
CA ASN A 139 4.43 -3.09 28.28
C ASN A 139 5.16 -4.43 28.32
N ASN A 140 5.54 -4.86 29.54
CA ASN A 140 6.23 -6.12 29.79
C ASN A 140 7.44 -6.33 28.89
N SER A 141 8.29 -5.31 28.74
CA SER A 141 9.44 -5.35 27.83
C SER A 141 10.75 -5.53 28.60
N ARG A 142 11.71 -6.14 27.93
CA ARG A 142 13.13 -6.14 28.30
C ARG A 142 13.95 -5.52 27.19
N LEU A 143 14.96 -4.78 27.57
CA LEU A 143 15.97 -4.15 26.74
C LEU A 143 17.32 -4.72 27.14
N PHE A 144 18.02 -5.25 26.17
CA PHE A 144 19.40 -5.69 26.31
C PHE A 144 20.26 -4.94 25.31
N CYS A 145 21.36 -4.35 25.77
CA CYS A 145 22.39 -3.83 24.87
C CYS A 145 23.80 -4.18 25.34
N LEU A 146 24.70 -4.28 24.35
CA LEU A 146 26.11 -4.50 24.55
C LEU A 146 26.85 -3.17 24.40
N LYS A 147 27.84 -2.92 25.26
CA LYS A 147 28.75 -1.79 25.17
C LYS A 147 29.54 -1.84 23.87
N ASP A 148 29.74 -0.68 23.23
CA ASP A 148 30.64 -0.59 22.08
C ASP A 148 32.10 -0.51 22.53
N GLN A 149 32.97 -1.31 21.92
CA GLN A 149 34.41 -1.37 22.24
C GLN A 149 35.23 -0.28 21.52
N LEU A 150 34.63 0.48 20.60
CA LEU A 150 35.36 1.39 19.70
C LEU A 150 35.71 2.76 20.30
N LEU A 151 35.09 3.15 21.42
CA LEU A 151 35.24 4.50 22.00
C LEU A 151 35.89 4.45 23.39
N VAL A 152 36.54 5.55 23.80
CA VAL A 152 37.43 5.62 24.99
C VAL A 152 36.70 6.12 26.26
N VAL A 153 35.48 6.68 26.13
CA VAL A 153 34.74 7.31 27.24
C VAL A 153 33.60 6.42 27.72
N GLU A 154 33.57 6.06 29.01
CA GLU A 154 32.85 4.87 29.49
C GLU A 154 31.32 4.95 29.48
N SER A 155 30.71 6.09 29.81
CA SER A 155 29.24 6.26 29.82
C SER A 155 28.66 6.37 28.42
N ASP A 156 29.39 7.08 27.56
CA ASP A 156 29.11 7.28 26.15
C ASP A 156 29.10 5.94 25.41
N ASN A 157 30.08 5.06 25.66
CA ASN A 157 30.16 3.74 25.04
C ASN A 157 28.94 2.86 25.27
N LEU A 158 28.30 2.99 26.44
CA LEU A 158 27.10 2.23 26.75
C LEU A 158 25.95 2.74 25.89
N LEU A 159 25.71 4.05 25.86
CA LEU A 159 24.70 4.67 25.01
C LEU A 159 24.94 4.36 23.51
N PHE A 160 26.18 4.41 23.03
CA PHE A 160 26.53 4.06 21.64
C PHE A 160 26.31 2.59 21.33
N GLY A 161 26.71 1.73 22.26
CA GLY A 161 26.46 0.29 22.17
C GLY A 161 24.97 0.02 22.09
N CYS A 162 24.18 0.69 22.90
CA CYS A 162 22.74 0.62 22.91
C CYS A 162 22.05 1.19 21.65
N LEU A 163 22.58 2.24 21.03
CA LEU A 163 22.05 2.78 19.77
C LEU A 163 22.40 1.94 18.54
N ASN A 164 23.41 1.06 18.63
CA ASN A 164 23.89 0.25 17.51
C ASN A 164 23.79 -1.26 17.75
N ASN A 165 23.51 -1.71 18.97
CA ASN A 165 23.46 -3.12 19.38
C ASN A 165 22.47 -3.26 20.55
N ALA A 166 21.20 -2.98 20.29
CA ALA A 166 20.12 -3.20 21.26
C ALA A 166 19.12 -4.23 20.76
N ASN A 167 18.58 -4.99 21.70
CA ASN A 167 17.46 -5.89 21.48
C ASN A 167 16.41 -5.62 22.56
N PHE A 168 15.25 -5.19 22.11
CA PHE A 168 14.03 -5.13 22.89
C PHE A 168 13.19 -6.36 22.58
N ALA A 169 12.74 -7.05 23.61
CA ALA A 169 11.90 -8.23 23.47
C ALA A 169 10.84 -8.27 24.58
N PRO A 170 9.77 -9.05 24.42
CA PRO A 170 8.89 -9.41 25.53
C PRO A 170 9.68 -9.97 26.69
N ASN A 171 9.29 -9.60 27.91
CA ASN A 171 9.77 -10.25 29.11
C ASN A 171 9.22 -11.69 29.13
N THR A 172 10.10 -12.68 29.27
CA THR A 172 9.82 -14.12 29.06
C THR A 172 8.72 -14.70 29.94
N GLN A 173 8.24 -13.95 30.94
CA GLN A 173 7.19 -14.37 31.87
C GLN A 173 5.76 -13.99 31.44
N LYS A 174 5.58 -13.08 30.48
CA LYS A 174 4.25 -12.62 30.00
C LYS A 174 4.26 -12.58 28.47
N THR A 175 3.27 -13.21 27.84
CA THR A 175 3.26 -13.45 26.38
C THR A 175 2.89 -12.25 25.53
N ASP A 176 2.35 -11.18 26.13
CA ASP A 176 1.72 -10.09 25.39
C ASP A 176 2.44 -8.77 25.69
N ALA A 177 3.59 -8.56 25.05
CA ALA A 177 4.27 -7.26 25.11
C ALA A 177 3.64 -6.32 24.08
N LEU A 178 2.84 -5.37 24.56
CA LEU A 178 2.26 -4.34 23.70
C LEU A 178 3.29 -3.23 23.47
N VAL A 179 3.46 -2.84 22.21
CA VAL A 179 4.19 -1.63 21.82
C VAL A 179 3.23 -0.61 21.23
N LYS A 180 3.34 0.65 21.66
CA LYS A 180 2.71 1.79 21.01
C LYS A 180 3.78 2.79 20.61
N ILE A 181 3.74 3.21 19.36
CA ILE A 181 4.63 4.23 18.80
C ILE A 181 3.76 5.31 18.19
N GLU A 182 3.88 6.52 18.70
CA GLU A 182 3.30 7.71 18.10
C GLU A 182 4.42 8.53 17.46
N VAL A 183 4.22 8.95 16.22
CA VAL A 183 5.07 9.92 15.53
C VAL A 183 4.21 11.13 15.20
N ARG A 184 4.62 12.30 15.68
CA ARG A 184 3.91 13.56 15.47
C ARG A 184 4.57 14.35 14.35
N GLY A 185 3.79 14.69 13.34
CA GLY A 185 4.24 15.56 12.26
C GLY A 185 4.18 17.03 12.66
N ASP A 186 4.43 17.92 11.71
CA ASP A 186 4.25 19.36 11.95
C ASP A 186 2.77 19.75 11.97
N ASP A 187 1.93 18.96 11.29
CA ASP A 187 0.47 19.02 11.30
C ASP A 187 -0.15 17.74 11.86
N ALA A 188 -1.33 17.85 12.48
CA ALA A 188 -2.05 16.69 13.04
C ALA A 188 -2.40 15.62 11.98
N SER A 189 -2.53 16.02 10.71
CA SER A 189 -2.76 15.14 9.56
C SER A 189 -1.55 14.28 9.18
N GLN A 190 -0.40 14.50 9.81
CA GLN A 190 0.83 13.74 9.58
C GLN A 190 1.14 12.78 10.73
N ASN A 191 0.26 12.69 11.73
CA ASN A 191 0.47 11.83 12.87
C ASN A 191 0.30 10.36 12.48
N ILE A 192 1.25 9.54 12.92
CA ILE A 192 1.27 8.10 12.71
C ILE A 192 1.21 7.44 14.08
N PHE A 193 0.24 6.56 14.28
CA PHE A 193 0.12 5.75 15.48
C PHE A 193 0.26 4.29 15.08
N LEU A 194 1.23 3.60 15.67
CA LEU A 194 1.41 2.16 15.53
C LEU A 194 1.16 1.54 16.90
N GLU A 195 0.30 0.54 16.94
CA GLU A 195 0.03 -0.29 18.11
C GLU A 195 0.17 -1.75 17.69
N GLY A 196 0.94 -2.57 18.42
CA GLY A 196 1.12 -3.96 18.04
C GLY A 196 1.65 -4.85 19.15
N LEU A 197 1.50 -6.16 18.95
CA LEU A 197 2.11 -7.17 19.82
C LEU A 197 3.56 -7.38 19.37
N LEU A 198 4.49 -6.89 20.20
CA LEU A 198 5.91 -6.93 19.95
C LEU A 198 6.43 -8.36 20.00
N GLU A 199 7.14 -8.78 18.96
CA GLU A 199 7.96 -10.00 18.99
C GLU A 199 9.41 -9.66 19.32
N SER A 200 9.99 -8.71 18.58
CA SER A 200 11.29 -8.13 18.87
C SER A 200 11.43 -6.73 18.26
N PHE A 201 12.28 -5.91 18.85
CA PHE A 201 12.74 -4.66 18.27
C PHE A 201 14.26 -4.62 18.40
N GLU A 202 14.96 -4.68 17.28
CA GLU A 202 16.40 -4.82 17.22
C GLU A 202 17.03 -3.58 16.60
N MET A 203 18.09 -3.08 17.21
CA MET A 203 18.97 -2.07 16.63
C MET A 203 20.33 -2.71 16.39
N THR A 204 20.73 -2.74 15.12
CA THR A 204 22.07 -3.16 14.70
C THR A 204 22.87 -1.94 14.23
N ALA A 205 24.13 -2.14 13.86
CA ALA A 205 24.97 -1.07 13.31
C ALA A 205 24.32 -0.40 12.08
N ASP A 206 23.64 -1.19 11.27
CA ASP A 206 23.17 -0.88 9.92
C ASP A 206 21.64 -0.83 9.77
N SER A 207 20.88 -1.23 10.80
CA SER A 207 19.43 -1.29 10.69
C SER A 207 18.70 -1.17 12.03
N ILE A 208 17.41 -0.84 11.93
CA ILE A 208 16.41 -0.94 12.98
C ILE A 208 15.36 -1.92 12.46
N VAL A 209 15.03 -2.95 13.23
CA VAL A 209 14.11 -4.01 12.86
C VAL A 209 13.04 -4.14 13.93
N LEU A 210 11.80 -3.79 13.61
CA LEU A 210 10.64 -4.04 14.47
C LEU A 210 9.87 -5.24 13.94
N LYS A 211 9.74 -6.30 14.72
CA LYS A 211 8.91 -7.47 14.44
C LYS A 211 7.68 -7.47 15.35
N THR A 212 6.52 -7.65 14.76
CA THR A 212 5.26 -7.75 15.50
C THR A 212 4.47 -8.96 15.02
N GLN A 213 3.73 -9.59 15.93
CA GLN A 213 2.83 -10.71 15.64
C GLN A 213 1.50 -10.24 15.03
N SER A 214 1.08 -9.05 15.43
CA SER A 214 -0.07 -8.34 14.89
C SER A 214 0.11 -6.85 15.15
N SER A 215 -0.42 -6.02 14.27
CA SER A 215 -0.42 -4.58 14.49
C SER A 215 -1.60 -3.86 13.90
N ASN A 216 -1.78 -2.66 14.39
CA ASN A 216 -2.74 -1.70 13.93
C ASN A 216 -2.02 -0.36 13.75
N ILE A 217 -1.99 0.12 12.52
CA ILE A 217 -1.40 1.40 12.16
C ILE A 217 -2.55 2.36 11.85
N LYS A 218 -2.69 3.40 12.67
CA LYS A 218 -3.64 4.49 12.44
C LYS A 218 -2.93 5.68 11.81
N LEU A 219 -3.48 6.14 10.69
CA LEU A 219 -3.05 7.31 9.94
C LEU A 219 -4.26 8.23 9.82
N VAL A 220 -4.37 9.26 10.65
CA VAL A 220 -5.46 10.26 10.66
C VAL A 220 -6.88 9.68 10.68
N ASP A 221 -7.40 9.28 9.52
CA ASP A 221 -8.73 8.77 9.21
C ASP A 221 -8.74 7.29 8.79
N LYS A 222 -7.56 6.67 8.70
CA LYS A 222 -7.36 5.31 8.19
C LYS A 222 -6.80 4.40 9.26
N GLU A 223 -7.33 3.19 9.29
CA GLU A 223 -6.88 2.12 10.17
C GLU A 223 -6.39 0.96 9.31
N ILE A 224 -5.12 0.60 9.48
CA ILE A 224 -4.46 -0.47 8.75
C ILE A 224 -4.15 -1.58 9.75
N SER A 225 -4.92 -2.66 9.70
CA SER A 225 -4.59 -3.86 10.47
C SER A 225 -3.64 -4.74 9.65
N THR A 226 -2.56 -5.18 10.28
CA THR A 226 -1.63 -6.14 9.70
C THR A 226 -1.56 -7.38 10.58
N ASP A 227 -1.40 -8.54 9.92
CA ASP A 227 -0.89 -9.73 10.58
C ASP A 227 0.59 -9.50 10.97
N GLU A 228 1.29 -10.58 11.29
CA GLU A 228 2.73 -10.61 11.50
C GLU A 228 3.46 -9.83 10.39
N PHE A 229 4.32 -8.89 10.80
CA PHE A 229 5.16 -8.17 9.86
C PHE A 229 6.43 -7.67 10.54
N GLN A 230 7.43 -7.47 9.71
CA GLN A 230 8.72 -6.92 10.04
C GLN A 230 8.87 -5.57 9.34
N PHE A 231 9.08 -4.54 10.13
CA PHE A 231 9.48 -3.21 9.68
C PHE A 231 11.00 -3.10 9.75
N ILE A 232 11.64 -3.07 8.59
CA ILE A 232 13.09 -2.93 8.45
C ILE A 232 13.40 -1.52 8.00
N CYS A 233 14.22 -0.84 8.79
CA CYS A 233 14.60 0.53 8.61
C CYS A 233 16.14 0.58 8.53
N PRO A 234 16.72 0.81 7.34
CA PRO A 234 18.16 0.97 7.21
C PRO A 234 18.61 2.22 7.95
N LYS A 235 19.78 2.15 8.60
CA LYS A 235 20.45 3.32 9.17
C LYS A 235 21.95 3.25 8.95
N SER A 236 22.59 4.40 8.91
CA SER A 236 24.05 4.47 9.08
C SER A 236 24.45 4.18 10.54
N TYR A 237 25.68 3.70 10.71
CA TYR A 237 26.26 3.50 12.04
C TYR A 237 26.30 4.83 12.79
N ILE A 238 25.80 4.82 14.02
CA ILE A 238 25.58 6.03 14.81
C ILE A 238 26.85 6.34 15.59
N VAL A 239 27.46 7.48 15.29
CA VAL A 239 28.61 8.03 16.01
C VAL A 239 28.24 9.35 16.70
N PRO A 240 28.85 9.68 17.84
CA PRO A 240 28.71 11.03 18.42
C PRO A 240 29.23 12.12 17.48
N PRO A 241 28.63 13.33 17.49
CA PRO A 241 27.43 13.71 18.24
C PRO A 241 26.15 13.13 17.62
N PHE A 242 25.16 12.80 18.45
CA PHE A 242 23.95 12.09 18.02
C PHE A 242 23.05 12.95 17.11
N ASP A 243 23.00 12.61 15.82
CA ASP A 243 22.06 13.18 14.85
C ASP A 243 20.86 12.27 14.63
N SER A 244 19.89 12.45 15.51
CA SER A 244 18.57 11.84 15.44
C SER A 244 17.78 12.12 14.16
N GLN A 245 17.98 13.28 13.52
CA GLN A 245 17.24 13.62 12.29
C GLN A 245 17.72 12.73 11.14
N LYS A 246 19.04 12.60 11.01
CA LYS A 246 19.64 11.76 9.99
C LYS A 246 19.15 10.31 10.06
N ILE A 247 19.17 9.69 11.25
CA ILE A 247 18.72 8.30 11.43
C ILE A 247 17.25 8.14 11.02
N VAL A 248 16.39 9.08 11.42
CA VAL A 248 14.95 9.01 11.13
C VAL A 248 14.66 9.25 9.66
N THR A 249 15.33 10.19 9.02
CA THR A 249 15.20 10.42 7.58
C THR A 249 15.69 9.20 6.80
N GLU A 250 16.89 8.68 7.11
CA GLU A 250 17.41 7.44 6.50
C GLU A 250 16.44 6.27 6.69
N CYS A 251 15.83 6.20 7.88
CA CYS A 251 14.84 5.20 8.24
C CYS A 251 13.58 5.29 7.40
N PHE A 252 12.91 6.45 7.37
CA PHE A 252 11.64 6.63 6.68
C PHE A 252 11.82 6.47 5.17
N ASP A 253 12.84 7.10 4.60
CA ASP A 253 13.09 7.11 3.15
C ASP A 253 13.39 5.70 2.60
N ASN A 254 13.84 4.78 3.46
CA ASN A 254 14.25 3.44 3.05
C ASN A 254 13.53 2.31 3.79
N ALA A 255 12.53 2.64 4.61
CA ALA A 255 11.79 1.67 5.40
C ALA A 255 11.05 0.67 4.51
N ARG A 256 11.07 -0.60 4.92
CA ARG A 256 10.40 -1.70 4.24
C ARG A 256 9.57 -2.50 5.22
N MET A 257 8.37 -2.86 4.79
CA MET A 257 7.56 -3.87 5.46
C MET A 257 7.66 -5.19 4.71
N VAL A 258 7.93 -6.26 5.43
CA VAL A 258 8.08 -7.63 4.92
C VAL A 258 7.39 -8.62 5.87
N ASN A 259 6.92 -9.73 5.32
CA ASN A 259 6.51 -10.90 6.10
C ASN A 259 7.29 -12.10 5.54
N GLU A 260 8.24 -12.62 6.32
CA GLU A 260 9.18 -13.64 5.87
C GLU A 260 8.50 -15.01 5.65
N GLU A 261 7.53 -15.38 6.49
CA GLU A 261 6.87 -16.69 6.42
C GLU A 261 5.81 -16.79 5.30
N LYS A 262 4.97 -15.76 5.14
CA LYS A 262 3.79 -15.81 4.25
C LYS A 262 4.05 -15.27 2.84
N GLN A 263 5.28 -14.83 2.55
CA GLN A 263 5.69 -14.14 1.31
C GLN A 263 4.78 -12.95 0.95
N SER A 264 3.93 -12.48 1.87
CA SER A 264 2.98 -11.39 1.66
C SER A 264 2.46 -10.85 2.99
N VAL A 265 2.40 -9.52 3.11
CA VAL A 265 1.79 -8.78 4.21
C VAL A 265 0.31 -8.61 3.87
N GLY A 266 -0.57 -9.11 4.72
CA GLY A 266 -2.00 -8.84 4.67
C GLY A 266 -2.26 -7.43 5.18
N LEU A 267 -2.74 -6.54 4.32
CA LEU A 267 -3.18 -5.20 4.68
C LEU A 267 -4.71 -5.16 4.65
N ARG A 268 -5.31 -4.79 5.77
CA ARG A 268 -6.74 -4.52 5.87
C ARG A 268 -6.97 -3.05 6.12
N PHE A 269 -7.63 -2.36 5.20
CA PHE A 269 -7.93 -0.93 5.32
C PHE A 269 -9.39 -0.78 5.73
N LYS A 270 -9.64 -0.01 6.78
CA LYS A 270 -10.97 0.53 7.08
C LYS A 270 -11.00 2.01 6.75
N LEU A 271 -11.89 2.40 5.85
CA LEU A 271 -12.19 3.80 5.55
C LEU A 271 -13.62 4.12 5.96
N LYS A 272 -13.81 5.28 6.59
CA LYS A 272 -15.12 5.87 6.84
C LYS A 272 -15.41 6.90 5.76
N VAL A 273 -16.40 6.63 4.91
CA VAL A 273 -16.88 7.58 3.90
C VAL A 273 -18.37 7.79 4.14
N GLU A 274 -18.75 9.01 4.55
CA GLU A 274 -20.14 9.49 4.67
C GLU A 274 -21.14 8.43 5.21
N GLU A 275 -20.90 7.99 6.46
CA GLU A 275 -21.68 7.00 7.24
C GLU A 275 -21.49 5.51 6.91
N ASP A 276 -20.86 5.16 5.77
CA ASP A 276 -20.55 3.77 5.41
C ASP A 276 -19.08 3.39 5.70
N GLU A 277 -18.86 2.14 6.13
CA GLU A 277 -17.52 1.55 6.31
C GLU A 277 -17.13 0.68 5.11
N LEU A 278 -15.98 0.97 4.51
CA LEU A 278 -15.40 0.18 3.43
C LEU A 278 -14.20 -0.63 3.95
N ASP A 279 -14.22 -1.95 3.72
CA ASP A 279 -13.17 -2.90 4.11
C ASP A 279 -12.42 -3.39 2.85
N PHE A 280 -11.12 -3.13 2.77
CA PHE A 280 -10.27 -3.56 1.67
C PHE A 280 -9.18 -4.51 2.15
N ASN A 281 -8.98 -5.62 1.42
CA ASN A 281 -7.93 -6.60 1.71
C ASN A 281 -6.91 -6.67 0.57
N SER A 282 -5.62 -6.51 0.90
CA SER A 282 -4.52 -6.68 -0.05
C SER A 282 -3.43 -7.58 0.53
N ARG A 283 -2.75 -8.37 -0.32
CA ARG A 283 -1.58 -9.18 0.06
C ARG A 283 -0.36 -8.72 -0.73
N LEU A 284 0.69 -8.25 -0.05
CA LEU A 284 1.86 -7.64 -0.71
C LEU A 284 3.17 -8.24 -0.25
N LYS A 285 4.02 -8.69 -1.18
CA LYS A 285 5.30 -9.34 -0.84
C LYS A 285 6.27 -8.43 -0.07
N SER A 286 6.30 -7.15 -0.43
CA SER A 286 7.14 -6.12 0.18
C SER A 286 6.57 -4.75 -0.18
N VAL A 287 6.58 -3.80 0.75
CA VAL A 287 6.10 -2.42 0.53
C VAL A 287 7.08 -1.44 1.17
N SER A 288 7.54 -0.42 0.42
CA SER A 288 8.25 0.72 1.05
C SER A 288 7.25 1.68 1.68
N MET A 289 7.61 2.34 2.78
CA MET A 289 6.68 3.18 3.53
C MET A 289 6.17 4.37 2.70
N ASP A 290 7.02 5.00 1.89
CA ASP A 290 6.62 6.09 0.98
C ASP A 290 5.59 5.61 -0.06
N LYS A 291 5.77 4.37 -0.56
CA LYS A 291 4.79 3.74 -1.47
C LYS A 291 3.50 3.35 -0.74
N LEU A 292 3.57 3.00 0.54
CA LEU A 292 2.40 2.74 1.36
C LEU A 292 1.60 4.03 1.58
N LEU A 293 2.26 5.12 1.99
CA LEU A 293 1.67 6.44 2.15
C LEU A 293 1.03 6.93 0.85
N LEU A 294 1.75 6.83 -0.27
CA LEU A 294 1.20 7.17 -1.60
C LEU A 294 -0.02 6.32 -1.98
N ARG A 295 -0.05 5.02 -1.61
CA ARG A 295 -1.22 4.16 -1.84
C ARG A 295 -2.39 4.51 -0.93
N VAL A 296 -2.13 4.72 0.36
CA VAL A 296 -3.14 5.10 1.36
C VAL A 296 -3.79 6.43 0.96
N LEU A 297 -3.00 7.40 0.51
CA LEU A 297 -3.48 8.69 -0.01
C LEU A 297 -4.19 8.57 -1.37
N SER A 298 -3.93 7.51 -2.15
CA SER A 298 -4.62 7.28 -3.43
C SER A 298 -6.04 6.69 -3.30
N ILE A 299 -6.39 6.15 -2.12
CA ILE A 299 -7.71 5.52 -1.88
C ILE A 299 -8.83 6.55 -1.65
N ASP A 300 -8.49 7.83 -1.44
CA ASP A 300 -9.49 8.91 -1.28
C ASP A 300 -10.23 9.28 -2.58
N ASN A 301 -9.89 8.64 -3.69
CA ASN A 301 -10.66 8.72 -4.93
C ASN A 301 -11.37 7.39 -5.14
N GLU A 302 -12.70 7.39 -5.02
CA GLU A 302 -13.56 6.23 -5.21
C GLU A 302 -13.17 5.42 -6.46
N PHE A 303 -12.67 4.19 -6.25
CA PHE A 303 -12.58 3.17 -7.29
C PHE A 303 -12.62 1.78 -6.65
N LYS A 304 -13.65 0.99 -6.95
CA LYS A 304 -13.62 -0.47 -6.75
C LYS A 304 -13.02 -1.10 -8.00
N PHE A 305 -11.71 -1.37 -7.96
CA PHE A 305 -10.99 -2.01 -9.06
C PHE A 305 -10.30 -3.29 -8.59
N ASP A 306 -10.96 -4.44 -8.79
CA ASP A 306 -10.33 -5.75 -8.64
C ASP A 306 -9.63 -6.14 -9.95
N ALA A 307 -8.41 -5.65 -10.17
CA ALA A 307 -7.56 -6.13 -11.26
C ALA A 307 -6.70 -7.31 -10.82
N MET A 308 -6.90 -8.44 -11.49
CA MET A 308 -6.15 -9.66 -11.27
C MET A 308 -5.00 -9.76 -12.26
N THR A 309 -3.77 -9.79 -11.76
CA THR A 309 -2.56 -9.98 -12.58
C THR A 309 -1.96 -11.36 -12.30
N GLY A 310 -1.76 -12.16 -13.36
CA GLY A 310 -1.08 -13.47 -13.23
C GLY A 310 0.44 -13.32 -13.14
N LYS A 311 1.15 -14.45 -12.92
CA LYS A 311 2.62 -14.53 -13.03
C LYS A 311 3.06 -14.05 -14.42
N SER A 312 3.43 -12.78 -14.53
CA SER A 312 3.92 -12.12 -15.73
C SER A 312 5.22 -11.39 -15.39
N ASP A 313 6.15 -11.38 -16.35
CA ASP A 313 7.40 -10.62 -16.25
C ASP A 313 7.07 -9.13 -16.04
N ALA A 314 7.53 -8.58 -14.91
CA ALA A 314 7.51 -7.17 -14.50
C ALA A 314 6.58 -6.22 -15.30
N VAL A 315 5.43 -5.86 -14.72
CA VAL A 315 4.75 -4.60 -15.07
C VAL A 315 5.71 -3.46 -14.76
N THR A 316 6.34 -2.91 -15.79
CA THR A 316 7.31 -1.82 -15.65
C THR A 316 6.58 -0.52 -15.92
N LEU A 317 6.16 0.16 -14.84
CA LEU A 317 5.65 1.53 -14.89
C LEU A 317 6.84 2.48 -14.85
N ASP A 318 7.32 2.92 -16.01
CA ASP A 318 8.41 3.89 -16.10
C ASP A 318 7.84 5.32 -16.11
N CYS A 319 7.62 5.88 -14.91
CA CYS A 319 7.12 7.25 -14.74
C CYS A 319 8.25 8.27 -14.49
N ASN A 320 9.49 7.97 -14.92
CA ASN A 320 10.73 8.68 -14.54
C ASN A 320 10.97 10.06 -15.20
N LYS A 321 9.96 10.95 -15.31
CA LYS A 321 10.23 12.30 -15.83
C LYS A 321 9.73 13.51 -15.04
N TYR A 322 8.98 13.34 -13.95
CA TYR A 322 8.50 14.48 -13.16
C TYR A 322 8.48 14.15 -11.68
N LEU A 323 9.66 14.22 -11.04
CA LEU A 323 9.91 13.90 -9.63
C LEU A 323 9.99 15.17 -8.75
N ASN A 324 9.16 16.18 -9.05
CA ASN A 324 9.10 17.40 -8.26
C ASN A 324 7.68 18.00 -8.30
N LEU A 325 6.72 17.28 -7.74
CA LEU A 325 5.35 17.76 -7.59
C LEU A 325 4.98 17.73 -6.10
N SER A 326 4.53 18.87 -5.60
CA SER A 326 4.04 19.09 -4.23
C SER A 326 2.57 19.48 -4.29
N GLY A 327 1.71 18.81 -3.51
CA GLY A 327 0.29 19.15 -3.29
C GLY A 327 -0.60 19.11 -4.55
N GLU A 328 -1.55 18.17 -4.62
CA GLU A 328 -2.39 17.82 -5.81
C GLU A 328 -1.80 16.77 -6.78
N ILE A 329 -0.96 15.88 -6.26
CA ILE A 329 -0.06 15.04 -7.07
C ILE A 329 -0.74 13.84 -7.74
N PHE A 330 -1.82 13.25 -7.18
CA PHE A 330 -2.31 11.97 -7.71
C PHE A 330 -2.94 12.06 -9.11
N PRO A 331 -3.82 13.04 -9.41
CA PRO A 331 -4.32 13.23 -10.78
C PRO A 331 -3.20 13.56 -11.75
N GLU A 332 -2.21 14.37 -11.35
CA GLU A 332 -1.05 14.73 -12.19
C GLU A 332 -0.08 13.56 -12.41
N PHE A 333 0.12 12.72 -11.39
CA PHE A 333 0.91 11.49 -11.46
C PHE A 333 0.23 10.43 -12.32
N MET A 334 -1.07 10.21 -12.14
CA MET A 334 -1.86 9.32 -13.01
C MET A 334 -1.93 9.87 -14.44
N LYS A 335 -1.99 11.19 -14.63
CA LYS A 335 -1.86 11.86 -15.94
C LYS A 335 -0.46 11.63 -16.54
N ALA A 336 0.60 11.71 -15.75
CA ALA A 336 1.98 11.48 -16.19
C ALA A 336 2.24 10.01 -16.55
N CYS A 337 1.74 9.07 -15.74
CA CYS A 337 1.85 7.64 -16.02
C CYS A 337 0.93 7.22 -17.18
N ALA A 338 -0.26 7.84 -17.36
CA ALA A 338 -1.12 7.63 -18.53
C ALA A 338 -0.49 8.14 -19.84
N ASN A 339 0.51 9.01 -19.78
CA ASN A 339 1.22 9.51 -20.95
C ASN A 339 2.41 8.65 -21.38
N ASN A 340 2.82 7.67 -20.57
CA ASN A 340 3.94 6.77 -20.89
C ASN A 340 3.65 5.34 -20.40
N LEU A 341 2.37 4.92 -20.43
CA LEU A 341 2.02 3.59 -19.96
C LEU A 341 2.48 2.58 -21.00
N HIS A 342 3.47 1.78 -20.64
CA HIS A 342 3.92 0.64 -21.44
C HIS A 342 3.57 -0.66 -20.71
N LEU A 343 2.45 -1.27 -21.08
CA LEU A 343 2.08 -2.60 -20.61
C LEU A 343 2.54 -3.62 -21.64
N ALA A 344 3.21 -4.69 -21.20
CA ALA A 344 3.61 -5.79 -22.06
C ALA A 344 3.18 -7.12 -21.45
N LYS A 345 2.72 -8.04 -22.31
CA LYS A 345 2.47 -9.46 -22.02
C LYS A 345 1.71 -9.73 -20.72
N ASN A 346 0.58 -9.05 -20.55
CA ASN A 346 -0.26 -9.21 -19.36
C ASN A 346 -1.56 -9.93 -19.67
N VAL A 347 -2.06 -10.63 -18.67
CA VAL A 347 -3.30 -11.37 -18.76
C VAL A 347 -4.22 -10.89 -17.65
N TRP A 348 -5.37 -10.36 -18.03
CA TRP A 348 -6.35 -9.79 -17.10
C TRP A 348 -7.67 -10.54 -17.17
N ALA A 349 -8.29 -10.72 -16.02
CA ALA A 349 -9.63 -11.29 -15.88
C ALA A 349 -10.50 -10.32 -15.09
N PHE A 350 -11.73 -10.09 -15.54
CA PHE A 350 -12.72 -9.25 -14.90
C PHE A 350 -14.04 -10.02 -14.79
N GLN A 351 -14.78 -9.81 -13.70
CA GLN A 351 -16.11 -10.39 -13.50
C GLN A 351 -17.12 -9.27 -13.28
N ASP A 352 -18.17 -9.29 -14.08
CA ASP A 352 -19.39 -8.52 -13.88
C ASP A 352 -20.32 -9.37 -13.01
N THR A 353 -20.48 -8.96 -11.75
CA THR A 353 -21.26 -9.69 -10.75
C THR A 353 -22.77 -9.59 -10.98
N GLU A 354 -23.25 -8.53 -11.65
CA GLU A 354 -24.68 -8.34 -11.92
C GLU A 354 -25.17 -9.38 -12.93
N PHE A 355 -24.37 -9.62 -13.98
CA PHE A 355 -24.74 -10.50 -15.08
C PHE A 355 -23.94 -11.81 -15.14
N ASP A 356 -23.12 -12.11 -14.13
CA ASP A 356 -22.21 -13.26 -14.09
C ASP A 356 -21.39 -13.41 -15.39
N MET A 357 -21.03 -12.28 -15.99
CA MET A 357 -20.24 -12.21 -17.20
C MET A 357 -18.77 -12.09 -16.84
N ARG A 358 -17.91 -12.80 -17.56
CA ARG A 358 -16.47 -12.79 -17.33
C ARG A 358 -15.76 -12.29 -18.58
N TYR A 359 -14.80 -11.41 -18.40
CA TYR A 359 -14.01 -10.83 -19.47
C TYR A 359 -12.55 -11.20 -19.27
N PHE A 360 -11.89 -11.69 -20.32
CA PHE A 360 -10.48 -12.01 -20.31
C PHE A 360 -9.76 -11.23 -21.39
N PHE A 361 -8.64 -10.63 -21.03
CA PHE A 361 -7.78 -9.84 -21.92
C PHE A 361 -6.38 -10.43 -21.89
N ASN A 362 -5.90 -10.89 -23.04
CA ASN A 362 -4.50 -11.26 -23.22
C ASN A 362 -3.82 -10.12 -23.98
N LEU A 363 -3.22 -9.21 -23.21
CA LEU A 363 -2.56 -8.01 -23.70
C LEU A 363 -1.14 -8.35 -24.13
N ASN A 364 -0.84 -8.19 -25.42
CA ASN A 364 0.53 -8.29 -25.91
C ASN A 364 1.30 -7.00 -25.59
N GLN A 365 0.70 -5.85 -25.94
CA GLN A 365 1.30 -4.54 -25.70
C GLN A 365 0.21 -3.46 -25.60
N ALA A 366 0.28 -2.57 -24.61
CA ALA A 366 -0.42 -1.28 -24.67
C ALA A 366 0.62 -0.17 -24.47
N VAL A 367 0.65 0.77 -25.39
CA VAL A 367 1.47 1.98 -25.31
C VAL A 367 0.54 3.18 -25.39
N THR A 368 0.56 4.00 -24.34
CA THR A 368 -0.05 5.33 -24.38
C THR A 368 1.05 6.38 -24.45
N SER A 369 0.79 7.41 -25.24
CA SER A 369 1.62 8.60 -25.40
C SER A 369 0.71 9.82 -25.47
N ALA A 370 1.27 11.03 -25.36
CA ALA A 370 0.50 12.27 -25.46
C ALA A 370 -0.41 12.33 -26.70
N ASP A 371 0.09 11.87 -27.85
CA ASP A 371 -0.61 11.95 -29.14
C ASP A 371 -1.29 10.65 -29.58
N LYS A 372 -1.00 9.52 -28.93
CA LYS A 372 -1.33 8.19 -29.49
C LYS A 372 -1.56 7.14 -28.43
N ILE A 373 -2.57 6.31 -28.66
CA ILE A 373 -2.86 5.10 -27.89
C ILE A 373 -2.83 3.92 -28.84
N ASN A 374 -1.93 2.99 -28.56
CA ASN A 374 -1.75 1.76 -29.33
C ASN A 374 -1.91 0.56 -28.41
N ILE A 375 -2.99 -0.19 -28.59
CA ILE A 375 -3.32 -1.38 -27.81
C ILE A 375 -3.33 -2.57 -28.74
N THR A 376 -2.53 -3.58 -28.43
CA THR A 376 -2.47 -4.86 -29.14
C THR A 376 -2.81 -5.98 -28.17
N LEU A 377 -3.98 -6.59 -28.35
CA LEU A 377 -4.41 -7.78 -27.62
C LEU A 377 -4.22 -9.01 -28.50
N THR A 378 -3.56 -10.04 -27.96
CA THR A 378 -3.52 -11.37 -28.56
C THR A 378 -4.94 -11.93 -28.66
N SER A 379 -5.71 -11.78 -27.58
CA SER A 379 -7.12 -12.16 -27.53
C SER A 379 -7.92 -11.36 -26.51
N PHE A 380 -9.20 -11.17 -26.81
CA PHE A 380 -10.24 -10.74 -25.87
C PHE A 380 -11.32 -11.81 -25.84
N GLN A 381 -11.82 -12.14 -24.65
CA GLN A 381 -12.86 -13.11 -24.49
C GLN A 381 -13.94 -12.62 -23.53
N LYS A 382 -15.19 -12.76 -23.94
CA LYS A 382 -16.36 -12.58 -23.09
C LYS A 382 -17.01 -13.95 -22.88
N VAL A 383 -17.22 -14.35 -21.64
CA VAL A 383 -17.92 -15.57 -21.25
C VAL A 383 -19.17 -15.20 -20.49
N ASN A 384 -20.30 -15.77 -20.88
CA ASN A 384 -21.54 -15.72 -20.13
C ASN A 384 -21.95 -17.15 -19.73
N SER A 385 -21.96 -17.43 -18.43
CA SER A 385 -22.26 -18.74 -17.85
C SER A 385 -23.77 -19.02 -17.74
N LYS A 386 -24.59 -17.96 -17.64
CA LYS A 386 -26.03 -18.02 -17.34
C LYS A 386 -26.89 -17.53 -18.51
N ASN A 387 -28.08 -18.12 -18.65
CA ASN A 387 -29.05 -17.64 -19.62
C ASN A 387 -29.96 -16.62 -18.95
N TYR A 388 -30.07 -15.41 -19.51
CA TYR A 388 -30.93 -14.35 -18.98
C TYR A 388 -32.08 -14.10 -19.96
N PRO A 389 -33.17 -14.89 -19.90
CA PRO A 389 -34.24 -14.87 -20.91
C PRO A 389 -34.94 -13.52 -21.03
N ASN A 390 -34.97 -12.72 -19.95
CA ASN A 390 -35.60 -11.40 -19.93
C ASN A 390 -34.68 -10.27 -20.44
N ALA A 391 -33.39 -10.54 -20.69
CA ALA A 391 -32.39 -9.54 -21.07
C ALA A 391 -31.84 -9.72 -22.49
N GLU A 392 -32.39 -10.66 -23.29
CA GLU A 392 -31.84 -11.07 -24.60
C GLU A 392 -30.35 -11.48 -24.52
N ILE A 393 -29.82 -11.91 -23.35
CA ILE A 393 -28.43 -12.32 -23.19
C ILE A 393 -28.34 -13.85 -23.25
N GLU A 394 -27.90 -14.37 -24.39
CA GLU A 394 -27.69 -15.80 -24.57
C GLU A 394 -26.44 -16.29 -23.81
N LYS A 395 -26.54 -17.49 -23.24
CA LYS A 395 -25.39 -18.22 -22.69
C LYS A 395 -24.40 -18.52 -23.81
N GLY A 396 -23.12 -18.19 -23.62
CA GLY A 396 -22.14 -18.39 -24.68
C GLY A 396 -20.78 -17.77 -24.38
N THR A 397 -19.90 -17.83 -25.38
CA THR A 397 -18.56 -17.23 -25.31
C THR A 397 -18.31 -16.51 -26.61
N LEU A 398 -17.76 -15.31 -26.57
CA LEU A 398 -17.31 -14.59 -27.74
C LEU A 398 -15.81 -14.35 -27.58
N THR A 399 -15.02 -14.80 -28.54
CA THR A 399 -13.56 -14.59 -28.53
C THR A 399 -13.13 -13.83 -29.78
N ALA A 400 -12.40 -12.75 -29.58
CA ALA A 400 -11.80 -11.94 -30.61
C ALA A 400 -10.28 -12.09 -30.55
N PHE A 401 -9.63 -12.28 -31.70
CA PHE A 401 -8.19 -12.52 -31.81
C PHE A 401 -7.51 -11.40 -32.57
N GLY A 402 -6.24 -11.14 -32.22
CA GLY A 402 -5.40 -10.18 -32.93
C GLY A 402 -6.04 -8.80 -32.97
N ILE A 403 -6.43 -8.28 -31.81
CA ILE A 403 -7.03 -6.95 -31.72
C ILE A 403 -5.90 -5.93 -31.71
N HIS A 404 -5.95 -4.98 -32.63
CA HIS A 404 -5.04 -3.86 -32.65
C HIS A 404 -5.85 -2.57 -32.75
N ALA A 405 -5.79 -1.74 -31.72
CA ALA A 405 -6.44 -0.45 -31.64
C ALA A 405 -5.39 0.65 -31.65
N ASP A 406 -5.51 1.56 -32.61
CA ASP A 406 -4.67 2.74 -32.79
C ASP A 406 -5.58 3.97 -32.79
N CYS A 407 -5.54 4.76 -31.72
CA CYS A 407 -6.30 6.00 -31.60
C CYS A 407 -5.32 7.18 -31.49
N ARG A 408 -5.61 8.28 -32.20
CA ARG A 408 -4.92 9.56 -31.96
C ARG A 408 -5.62 10.33 -30.85
N ASN A 409 -4.81 10.93 -29.98
CA ASN A 409 -5.28 11.84 -28.96
C ASN A 409 -5.00 13.27 -29.40
N ASP A 410 -5.92 14.22 -29.15
CA ASP A 410 -5.53 15.62 -29.22
C ASP A 410 -4.84 15.99 -27.90
N ASN A 411 -3.77 16.79 -27.96
CA ASN A 411 -2.88 17.09 -26.84
C ASN A 411 -3.52 17.85 -25.65
N SER A 412 -4.84 17.81 -25.50
CA SER A 412 -5.62 18.52 -24.48
C SER A 412 -6.00 17.59 -23.31
N LEU A 413 -5.01 17.21 -22.52
CA LEU A 413 -5.16 16.24 -21.42
C LEU A 413 -5.63 16.84 -20.09
N ASP A 414 -6.19 18.05 -20.07
CA ASP A 414 -6.58 18.69 -18.80
C ASP A 414 -7.67 17.96 -18.04
N GLN A 415 -8.36 16.99 -18.66
CA GLN A 415 -9.25 16.08 -17.95
C GLN A 415 -9.16 14.69 -18.60
N LEU A 416 -8.77 13.67 -17.83
CA LEU A 416 -8.85 12.24 -18.17
C LEU A 416 -10.32 11.76 -18.20
N ALA A 417 -11.21 12.54 -18.80
CA ALA A 417 -12.60 12.19 -18.97
C ALA A 417 -12.72 11.16 -20.10
N LEU A 418 -13.32 10.01 -19.79
CA LEU A 418 -13.60 8.92 -20.73
C LEU A 418 -14.31 9.44 -22.00
N SER A 419 -15.13 10.48 -21.85
CA SER A 419 -15.80 11.20 -22.94
C SER A 419 -14.83 11.83 -23.94
N LYS A 420 -13.77 12.50 -23.47
CA LYS A 420 -12.72 13.08 -24.34
C LYS A 420 -11.92 11.99 -25.04
N PHE A 421 -11.63 10.89 -24.35
CA PHE A 421 -10.94 9.74 -24.95
C PHE A 421 -11.72 9.17 -26.14
N PHE A 422 -13.01 8.85 -25.97
CA PHE A 422 -13.83 8.31 -27.05
C PHE A 422 -13.97 9.32 -28.19
N ASN A 423 -14.23 10.58 -27.88
CA ASN A 423 -14.35 11.64 -28.88
C ASN A 423 -13.06 11.81 -29.68
N ASN A 424 -11.89 11.71 -29.06
CA ASN A 424 -10.61 11.80 -29.74
C ASN A 424 -10.36 10.59 -30.64
N CYS A 425 -10.64 9.37 -30.16
CA CYS A 425 -10.54 8.19 -31.02
C CYS A 425 -11.55 8.24 -32.19
N PHE A 426 -12.74 8.81 -32.00
CA PHE A 426 -13.73 8.99 -33.08
C PHE A 426 -13.33 10.02 -34.14
N LYS A 427 -12.47 10.99 -33.79
CA LYS A 427 -11.87 11.90 -34.78
C LYS A 427 -10.88 11.17 -35.68
N SER A 428 -10.01 10.35 -35.10
CA SER A 428 -9.01 9.57 -35.86
C SER A 428 -8.58 8.32 -35.10
N GLY A 429 -9.06 7.18 -35.57
CA GLY A 429 -8.74 5.90 -34.94
C GLY A 429 -8.95 4.72 -35.88
N LYS A 430 -8.33 3.61 -35.55
CA LYS A 430 -8.40 2.36 -36.30
C LYS A 430 -8.34 1.18 -35.34
N ILE A 431 -9.33 0.29 -35.43
CA ILE A 431 -9.34 -0.98 -34.70
C ILE A 431 -9.39 -2.10 -35.74
N THR A 432 -8.45 -3.03 -35.67
CA THR A 432 -8.49 -4.28 -36.44
C THR A 432 -8.69 -5.46 -35.50
N VAL A 433 -9.45 -6.46 -35.95
CA VAL A 433 -9.61 -7.76 -35.29
C VAL A 433 -9.47 -8.83 -36.37
N ASP A 434 -8.48 -9.70 -36.21
CA ASP A 434 -8.17 -10.73 -37.21
C ASP A 434 -9.32 -11.73 -37.37
N SER A 435 -9.90 -12.17 -36.25
CA SER A 435 -11.05 -13.06 -36.27
C SER A 435 -11.90 -12.96 -35.01
N VAL A 436 -13.20 -13.22 -35.19
CA VAL A 436 -14.16 -13.34 -34.10
C VAL A 436 -14.85 -14.69 -34.19
N VAL A 437 -14.86 -15.39 -33.06
CA VAL A 437 -15.30 -16.77 -32.93
C VAL A 437 -16.37 -16.79 -31.83
N ASP A 438 -17.55 -17.32 -32.17
CA ASP A 438 -18.50 -17.77 -31.14
C ASP A 438 -17.92 -19.03 -30.53
N SER A 439 -18.15 -19.22 -29.24
CA SER A 439 -17.94 -20.44 -28.47
C SER A 439 -17.75 -21.62 -29.40
N LYS A 440 -16.61 -22.34 -29.27
CA LYS A 440 -16.31 -23.65 -29.88
C LYS A 440 -15.25 -23.65 -31.01
N GLN A 441 -13.98 -23.36 -30.68
CA GLN A 441 -12.83 -23.71 -31.54
C GLN A 441 -11.68 -24.28 -30.70
N LYS A 442 -10.97 -25.31 -31.18
CA LYS A 442 -9.86 -25.99 -30.46
C LYS A 442 -8.77 -25.03 -29.97
N ASP A 443 -8.56 -23.92 -30.68
CA ASP A 443 -7.58 -22.90 -30.31
C ASP A 443 -7.92 -22.16 -28.99
N LEU A 444 -9.19 -22.18 -28.57
CA LEU A 444 -9.61 -21.64 -27.27
C LEU A 444 -8.97 -22.39 -26.10
N VAL A 445 -8.69 -23.69 -26.22
CA VAL A 445 -8.03 -24.47 -25.17
C VAL A 445 -6.64 -23.93 -24.85
N LYS A 446 -5.90 -23.46 -25.87
CA LYS A 446 -4.57 -22.84 -25.66
C LYS A 446 -4.68 -21.50 -24.92
N ILE A 447 -5.73 -20.74 -25.19
CA ILE A 447 -5.99 -19.46 -24.50
C ILE A 447 -6.37 -19.73 -23.04
N TYR A 448 -7.24 -20.70 -22.78
CA TYR A 448 -7.62 -21.03 -21.41
C TYR A 448 -6.42 -21.47 -20.58
N LYS A 449 -5.52 -22.27 -21.16
CA LYS A 449 -4.23 -22.60 -20.52
C LYS A 449 -3.34 -21.37 -20.23
N SER A 450 -3.46 -20.31 -21.02
CA SER A 450 -2.76 -19.05 -20.72
C SER A 450 -3.35 -18.28 -19.52
N TYR A 451 -4.55 -18.69 -19.06
CA TYR A 451 -5.23 -18.14 -17.89
C TYR A 451 -5.03 -18.97 -16.61
N ASP A 452 -4.48 -20.18 -16.68
CA ASP A 452 -4.40 -21.11 -15.53
C ASP A 452 -3.77 -20.44 -14.29
N GLY A 453 -2.64 -19.74 -14.45
CA GLY A 453 -2.00 -19.03 -13.33
C GLY A 453 -2.76 -17.80 -12.79
N VAL A 454 -3.72 -17.25 -13.54
CA VAL A 454 -4.65 -16.22 -13.04
C VAL A 454 -5.83 -16.88 -12.33
N MET A 455 -6.39 -17.96 -12.89
CA MET A 455 -7.59 -18.62 -12.35
C MET A 455 -7.33 -19.43 -11.08
N GLU A 456 -6.16 -20.03 -10.93
CA GLU A 456 -5.80 -20.89 -9.77
C GLU A 456 -5.81 -20.15 -8.42
N ASN A 457 -5.63 -18.83 -8.41
CA ASN A 457 -5.52 -18.05 -7.18
C ASN A 457 -6.86 -17.53 -6.64
N PHE A 458 -8.00 -17.87 -7.25
CA PHE A 458 -9.29 -17.29 -6.89
C PHE A 458 -10.43 -18.31 -6.90
N ASP A 459 -11.08 -18.46 -5.74
CA ASP A 459 -12.17 -19.42 -5.51
C ASP A 459 -13.35 -19.26 -6.49
N GLN A 460 -13.63 -18.02 -6.93
CA GLN A 460 -14.70 -17.71 -7.89
C GLN A 460 -14.44 -18.21 -9.33
N PHE A 461 -13.19 -18.52 -9.65
CA PHE A 461 -12.76 -19.11 -10.92
C PHE A 461 -12.39 -20.59 -10.81
N ALA A 462 -12.16 -21.12 -9.60
CA ALA A 462 -11.74 -22.51 -9.37
C ALA A 462 -12.73 -23.56 -9.91
N SER A 463 -14.03 -23.25 -9.97
CA SER A 463 -15.08 -24.15 -10.50
C SER A 463 -15.37 -23.96 -11.99
N PHE A 464 -14.68 -23.05 -12.67
CA PHE A 464 -14.91 -22.75 -14.07
C PHE A 464 -14.12 -23.71 -14.96
N ASP A 465 -14.80 -24.64 -15.62
CA ASP A 465 -14.20 -25.47 -16.67
C ASP A 465 -14.49 -24.88 -18.07
N PRO A 466 -13.58 -24.07 -18.61
CA PRO A 466 -13.76 -23.51 -19.94
C PRO A 466 -13.63 -24.54 -21.08
N VAL A 467 -12.97 -25.68 -20.83
CA VAL A 467 -12.76 -26.72 -21.84
C VAL A 467 -14.10 -27.37 -22.21
N SER A 468 -15.02 -27.50 -21.25
CA SER A 468 -16.39 -27.99 -21.46
C SER A 468 -17.21 -27.18 -22.48
N LEU A 469 -16.80 -25.94 -22.78
CA LEU A 469 -17.48 -25.04 -23.71
C LEU A 469 -16.99 -25.17 -25.16
N VAL A 470 -15.99 -26.03 -25.43
CA VAL A 470 -15.37 -26.21 -26.74
C VAL A 470 -16.07 -27.31 -27.55
N LYS A 471 -16.56 -26.97 -28.75
CA LYS A 471 -16.96 -27.90 -29.84
C LYS A 471 -16.22 -27.44 -31.13
N ASP A 472 -16.47 -28.02 -32.31
CA ASP A 472 -15.86 -27.55 -33.56
C ASP A 472 -16.81 -26.60 -34.34
N GLN A 473 -16.48 -25.31 -34.42
CA GLN A 473 -17.17 -24.31 -35.26
C GLN A 473 -16.18 -23.39 -36.00
N ARG A 474 -16.62 -22.83 -37.14
CA ARG A 474 -15.85 -21.90 -37.97
C ARG A 474 -16.00 -20.47 -37.45
N ALA A 475 -14.97 -19.63 -37.60
CA ALA A 475 -15.04 -18.21 -37.21
C ALA A 475 -16.22 -17.48 -37.85
N ILE A 476 -17.00 -16.73 -37.05
CA ILE A 476 -18.16 -15.97 -37.52
C ILE A 476 -17.71 -14.82 -38.42
N ALA A 477 -16.65 -14.13 -38.02
CA ALA A 477 -16.12 -12.97 -38.73
C ALA A 477 -14.58 -13.05 -38.84
N LYS A 478 -14.05 -12.51 -39.94
CA LYS A 478 -12.62 -12.36 -40.20
C LYS A 478 -12.32 -10.95 -40.71
N ASN A 479 -11.11 -10.48 -40.45
CA ASN A 479 -10.58 -9.20 -40.92
C ASN A 479 -11.54 -8.04 -40.60
N VAL A 480 -12.01 -7.97 -39.35
CA VAL A 480 -12.83 -6.86 -38.90
C VAL A 480 -11.94 -5.63 -38.85
N LEU A 481 -12.31 -4.58 -39.58
CA LEU A 481 -11.63 -3.30 -39.59
C LEU A 481 -12.67 -2.22 -39.29
N ILE A 482 -12.47 -1.52 -38.19
CA ILE A 482 -13.26 -0.37 -37.76
C ILE A 482 -12.37 0.86 -37.88
N THR A 483 -12.71 1.76 -38.80
CA THR A 483 -11.99 3.04 -38.96
C THR A 483 -12.87 4.18 -38.51
N PHE A 484 -12.29 5.09 -37.74
CA PHE A 484 -12.91 6.34 -37.30
C PHE A 484 -12.24 7.50 -38.01
N ASN A 485 -13.05 8.34 -38.65
CA ASN A 485 -12.58 9.55 -39.33
C ASN A 485 -13.63 10.65 -39.18
N ASN A 486 -13.30 11.71 -38.47
CA ASN A 486 -14.17 12.87 -38.25
C ASN A 486 -15.57 12.49 -37.76
N ASN A 487 -15.65 11.69 -36.69
CA ASN A 487 -16.90 11.18 -36.10
C ASN A 487 -17.75 10.34 -37.06
N VAL A 488 -17.12 9.75 -38.08
CA VAL A 488 -17.73 8.73 -38.93
C VAL A 488 -17.00 7.42 -38.68
N VAL A 489 -17.77 6.40 -38.29
CA VAL A 489 -17.27 5.03 -38.18
C VAL A 489 -17.55 4.28 -39.47
N THR A 490 -16.57 3.50 -39.93
CA THR A 490 -16.74 2.53 -41.01
C THR A 490 -16.24 1.18 -40.53
N LEU A 491 -17.17 0.22 -40.43
CA LEU A 491 -16.90 -1.16 -40.09
C LEU A 491 -16.91 -1.99 -41.37
N THR A 492 -15.82 -2.70 -41.64
CA THR A 492 -15.69 -3.69 -42.72
C THR A 492 -15.33 -5.03 -42.12
N SER A 493 -15.88 -6.13 -42.63
CA SER A 493 -15.61 -7.47 -42.10
C SER A 493 -16.03 -8.54 -43.10
N LYS A 494 -15.41 -9.72 -43.03
CA LYS A 494 -15.84 -10.92 -43.75
C LYS A 494 -16.65 -11.82 -42.82
N PHE A 495 -17.96 -11.89 -43.02
CA PHE A 495 -18.85 -12.77 -42.25
C PHE A 495 -19.09 -14.10 -42.94
N TYR A 496 -19.12 -15.19 -42.18
CA TYR A 496 -19.47 -16.51 -42.70
C TYR A 496 -20.99 -16.63 -42.87
N PHE A 497 -21.46 -16.65 -44.11
CA PHE A 497 -22.88 -16.70 -44.46
C PHE A 497 -23.10 -17.50 -45.75
N MET A 498 -24.11 -18.39 -45.75
CA MET A 498 -24.43 -19.29 -46.88
C MET A 498 -23.19 -19.99 -47.47
N MET A 499 -22.51 -20.79 -46.64
CA MET A 499 -21.35 -21.64 -47.00
C MET A 499 -20.05 -20.92 -47.40
N GLY A 500 -19.94 -19.59 -47.21
CA GLY A 500 -18.70 -18.89 -47.49
C GLY A 500 -18.54 -17.57 -46.72
N TYR A 501 -17.32 -17.03 -46.76
CA TYR A 501 -17.05 -15.69 -46.22
C TYR A 501 -17.45 -14.62 -47.21
N LYS A 502 -18.16 -13.60 -46.72
CA LYS A 502 -18.75 -12.55 -47.52
C LYS A 502 -18.48 -11.18 -46.90
N ASP A 503 -18.11 -10.21 -47.73
CA ASP A 503 -17.79 -8.86 -47.26
C ASP A 503 -19.06 -8.12 -46.82
N ILE A 504 -18.97 -7.52 -45.63
CA ILE A 504 -19.97 -6.62 -45.06
C ILE A 504 -19.29 -5.28 -44.79
N MET A 505 -19.99 -4.19 -45.10
CA MET A 505 -19.59 -2.84 -44.72
C MET A 505 -20.76 -2.10 -44.09
N LEU A 506 -20.52 -1.44 -42.97
CA LEU A 506 -21.44 -0.52 -42.30
C LEU A 506 -20.73 0.81 -42.10
N SER A 507 -21.41 1.92 -42.33
CA SER A 507 -20.82 3.24 -42.11
C SER A 507 -21.86 4.29 -41.73
N GLY A 508 -21.46 5.22 -40.86
CA GLY A 508 -22.23 6.41 -40.51
C GLY A 508 -21.68 7.14 -39.29
N PRO A 509 -22.38 8.18 -38.81
CA PRO A 509 -21.88 9.01 -37.73
C PRO A 509 -21.88 8.25 -36.40
N ILE A 510 -20.91 8.59 -35.55
CA ILE A 510 -20.74 8.06 -34.20
C ILE A 510 -20.56 9.22 -33.22
N LYS A 511 -21.11 9.08 -32.01
CA LYS A 511 -20.91 10.02 -30.91
C LYS A 511 -20.95 9.29 -29.58
N PHE A 512 -20.34 9.90 -28.56
CA PHE A 512 -20.48 9.48 -27.16
C PHE A 512 -21.45 10.43 -26.45
N ASP A 513 -22.43 9.87 -25.73
CA ASP A 513 -23.36 10.59 -24.87
C ASP A 513 -22.92 10.39 -23.41
N GLU A 514 -22.39 11.46 -22.81
CA GLU A 514 -21.83 11.44 -21.46
C GLU A 514 -22.90 11.21 -20.38
N ALA A 515 -24.11 11.78 -20.56
CA ALA A 515 -25.18 11.67 -19.58
C ALA A 515 -25.68 10.22 -19.42
N THR A 516 -25.65 9.46 -20.52
CA THR A 516 -26.09 8.06 -20.54
C THR A 516 -24.93 7.07 -20.54
N SER A 517 -23.68 7.55 -20.70
CA SER A 517 -22.49 6.73 -20.92
C SER A 517 -22.66 5.76 -22.10
N GLU A 518 -23.29 6.21 -23.19
CA GLU A 518 -23.57 5.39 -24.37
C GLU A 518 -22.83 5.90 -25.62
N ILE A 519 -22.30 4.96 -26.41
CA ILE A 519 -21.86 5.24 -27.79
C ILE A 519 -23.05 5.06 -28.71
N GLU A 520 -23.44 6.10 -29.44
CA GLU A 520 -24.48 6.05 -30.47
C GLU A 520 -23.84 6.02 -31.86
N MET A 521 -24.13 4.98 -32.64
CA MET A 521 -23.78 4.86 -34.05
C MET A 521 -25.04 4.84 -34.92
N GLU A 522 -25.14 5.72 -35.91
CA GLU A 522 -26.22 5.69 -36.91
C GLU A 522 -25.73 4.99 -38.19
N ILE A 523 -26.47 4.00 -38.66
CA ILE A 523 -26.17 3.25 -39.88
C ILE A 523 -26.74 3.99 -41.09
N LYS A 524 -25.89 4.71 -41.82
CA LYS A 524 -26.28 5.44 -43.05
C LYS A 524 -25.99 4.65 -44.33
N LYS A 525 -24.85 3.96 -44.37
CA LYS A 525 -24.39 3.20 -45.54
C LYS A 525 -24.19 1.74 -45.15
N VAL A 526 -24.64 0.86 -46.03
CA VAL A 526 -24.55 -0.59 -45.86
C VAL A 526 -24.18 -1.23 -47.19
N LYS A 527 -23.25 -2.17 -47.13
CA LYS A 527 -22.98 -3.14 -48.20
C LYS A 527 -23.10 -4.54 -47.60
N LEU A 528 -24.16 -5.26 -47.97
CA LEU A 528 -24.38 -6.65 -47.61
C LEU A 528 -24.18 -7.57 -48.82
N PRO A 529 -23.90 -8.85 -48.59
CA PRO A 529 -23.54 -9.77 -49.66
C PRO A 529 -24.71 -10.31 -50.48
N VAL A 530 -25.95 -9.97 -50.12
CA VAL A 530 -27.15 -10.39 -50.86
C VAL A 530 -27.54 -9.28 -51.84
N PRO A 531 -27.48 -9.47 -53.17
CA PRO A 531 -27.66 -8.40 -54.16
C PRO A 531 -28.97 -7.61 -54.01
N PHE A 532 -30.10 -8.30 -53.77
CA PHE A 532 -31.42 -7.69 -53.64
C PHE A 532 -31.65 -6.95 -52.31
N VAL A 533 -30.83 -7.24 -51.29
CA VAL A 533 -30.94 -6.66 -49.94
C VAL A 533 -29.67 -5.86 -49.59
N GLY A 534 -28.76 -5.73 -50.54
CA GLY A 534 -27.37 -5.31 -50.36
C GLY A 534 -27.19 -3.91 -49.77
N ARG A 535 -28.20 -3.04 -49.93
CA ARG A 535 -28.22 -1.66 -49.44
C ARG A 535 -29.29 -1.41 -48.36
N SER A 536 -30.01 -2.45 -47.95
CA SER A 536 -31.11 -2.30 -46.99
C SER A 536 -30.57 -2.12 -45.57
N THR A 537 -30.58 -0.86 -45.11
CA THR A 537 -30.30 -0.50 -43.70
C THR A 537 -31.26 -1.19 -42.73
N TRP A 538 -32.51 -1.41 -43.13
CA TRP A 538 -33.50 -2.15 -42.34
C TRP A 538 -33.09 -3.60 -42.12
N PHE A 539 -32.64 -4.29 -43.17
CA PHE A 539 -32.20 -5.67 -43.05
C PHE A 539 -30.89 -5.79 -42.28
N ALA A 540 -29.94 -4.87 -42.50
CA ALA A 540 -28.70 -4.82 -41.73
C ALA A 540 -28.98 -4.63 -40.23
N SER A 541 -29.89 -3.74 -39.87
CA SER A 541 -30.32 -3.56 -38.48
C SER A 541 -30.95 -4.82 -37.89
N LYS A 542 -31.82 -5.52 -38.64
CA LYS A 542 -32.38 -6.80 -38.19
C LYS A 542 -31.30 -7.86 -37.95
N MET A 543 -30.31 -7.96 -38.85
CA MET A 543 -29.14 -8.84 -38.67
C MET A 543 -28.37 -8.45 -37.40
N LEU A 544 -28.00 -7.18 -37.25
CA LEU A 544 -27.23 -6.69 -36.11
C LEU A 544 -27.99 -6.87 -34.80
N LYS A 545 -29.30 -6.60 -34.77
CA LYS A 545 -30.15 -6.86 -33.61
C LYS A 545 -30.10 -8.34 -33.24
N LYS A 546 -30.18 -9.25 -34.22
CA LYS A 546 -30.12 -10.69 -33.95
C LYS A 546 -28.77 -11.16 -33.40
N PHE A 547 -27.66 -10.56 -33.85
CA PHE A 547 -26.31 -11.06 -33.52
C PHE A 547 -25.58 -10.26 -32.45
N LEU A 548 -25.94 -9.00 -32.22
CA LEU A 548 -25.22 -8.09 -31.32
C LEU A 548 -26.05 -7.61 -30.14
N SER A 549 -27.40 -7.74 -30.18
CA SER A 549 -28.22 -7.31 -29.04
C SER A 549 -27.78 -8.04 -27.77
N SER A 550 -27.62 -7.26 -26.70
CA SER A 550 -27.30 -7.74 -25.35
C SER A 550 -27.69 -6.66 -24.34
N GLY A 551 -27.56 -6.94 -23.04
CA GLY A 551 -27.76 -5.91 -22.00
C GLY A 551 -26.90 -4.64 -22.21
N THR A 552 -25.75 -4.77 -22.90
CA THR A 552 -24.83 -3.66 -23.19
C THR A 552 -24.99 -3.06 -24.59
N ILE A 553 -25.64 -3.75 -25.54
CA ILE A 553 -25.77 -3.28 -26.93
C ILE A 553 -27.23 -3.35 -27.34
N ARG A 554 -27.82 -2.20 -27.68
CA ARG A 554 -29.20 -2.11 -28.16
C ARG A 554 -29.24 -1.60 -29.60
N VAL A 555 -29.95 -2.32 -30.46
CA VAL A 555 -30.15 -1.92 -31.86
C VAL A 555 -31.60 -1.45 -32.03
N VAL A 556 -31.78 -0.14 -32.25
CA VAL A 556 -33.09 0.50 -32.41
C VAL A 556 -33.16 1.17 -33.77
N LYS A 557 -34.04 0.66 -34.65
CA LYS A 557 -34.21 1.16 -36.03
C LYS A 557 -32.89 1.14 -36.81
N LYS A 558 -32.23 2.27 -37.03
CA LYS A 558 -30.95 2.36 -37.75
C LYS A 558 -29.82 2.79 -36.83
N LYS A 559 -30.02 2.73 -35.52
CA LYS A 559 -29.06 3.17 -34.52
C LYS A 559 -28.61 1.98 -33.67
N ILE A 560 -27.33 1.94 -33.38
CA ILE A 560 -26.71 1.02 -32.44
C ILE A 560 -26.30 1.88 -31.25
N TYR A 561 -26.70 1.48 -30.05
CA TYR A 561 -26.23 2.08 -28.82
C TYR A 561 -25.43 1.04 -28.05
N ILE A 562 -24.24 1.43 -27.59
CA ILE A 562 -23.35 0.59 -26.79
C ILE A 562 -23.22 1.29 -25.45
N LYS A 563 -23.79 0.70 -24.40
CA LYS A 563 -23.63 1.18 -23.03
C LYS A 563 -22.24 0.84 -22.55
N ILE A 564 -21.50 1.87 -22.19
CA ILE A 564 -20.24 1.73 -21.46
C ILE A 564 -20.63 1.66 -19.99
N GLY A 565 -20.18 0.64 -19.26
CA GLY A 565 -20.39 0.58 -17.82
C GLY A 565 -19.93 1.89 -17.17
N ARG A 566 -20.61 2.34 -16.12
CA ARG A 566 -20.03 3.35 -15.23
C ARG A 566 -18.78 2.70 -14.65
N LEU A 567 -17.61 3.24 -14.99
CA LEU A 567 -16.34 2.82 -14.40
C LEU A 567 -16.31 3.21 -12.93
#